data_AF-A0A7S2UC98-F1
#
_entry.id   AF-A0A7S2UC98-F1
#
_cell.length_a   1.000
_cell.length_b   1.000
_cell.length_c   1.000
_cell.angle_alpha   90.00
_cell.angle_beta   90.00
_cell.angle_gamma   90.00
#
_symmetry.space_group_name_H-M   'P 1'
#
loop_
_entity.id
_entity.type
_entity.pdbx_description
1 polymer ?
#
loop_
_entity_poly.entity_id
_entity_poly.type
_entity_poly.pdbx_seq_one_letter_code
_entity_poly.pdbx_strand_id
1 'polypeptide(L)'
;DERKNYRLLKEGKDSPMTLEKREKLESIGFEFKRHPSWDQRFQELVDFKKIHGHANVPRGSEPLGGWVSEQRRVFRLLEEGKRSSLTNDKREKLESIGFEFKRRPSLTSTHWDQRFQEVVDFKKMHGHANVPRGSEPLG
;
A
#
# COMPACT_ATOMS: atom_id res chain seq x y z
N ASP A 1 20.48 -18.68 -36.02
CA ASP A 1 21.86 -18.22 -35.82
C ASP A 1 21.93 -17.33 -34.59
N GLU A 2 22.61 -17.83 -33.56
CA GLU A 2 22.43 -17.44 -32.16
C GLU A 2 23.19 -16.15 -31.79
N ARG A 3 24.15 -15.72 -32.61
CA ARG A 3 24.99 -14.54 -32.35
C ARG A 3 24.25 -13.20 -32.55
N LYS A 4 23.31 -13.12 -33.50
CA LYS A 4 22.52 -11.90 -33.77
C LYS A 4 21.46 -11.68 -32.68
N ASN A 5 20.87 -12.76 -32.17
CA ASN A 5 19.91 -12.74 -31.07
C ASN A 5 20.56 -12.40 -29.70
N TYR A 6 21.83 -12.79 -29.50
CA TYR A 6 22.62 -12.46 -28.31
C TYR A 6 23.02 -10.97 -28.22
N ARG A 7 23.38 -10.31 -29.35
CA ARG A 7 23.63 -8.84 -29.42
C ARG A 7 22.37 -8.04 -29.06
N LEU A 8 21.28 -8.46 -29.67
CA LEU A 8 19.95 -7.92 -29.48
C LEU A 8 19.46 -8.00 -28.01
N LEU A 9 19.89 -8.99 -27.21
CA LEU A 9 19.51 -9.14 -25.79
C LEU A 9 20.36 -8.27 -24.84
N LYS A 10 21.58 -7.89 -25.23
CA LYS A 10 22.53 -7.13 -24.40
C LYS A 10 22.26 -5.60 -24.41
N GLU A 11 21.42 -5.13 -25.32
CA GLU A 11 21.17 -3.71 -25.61
C GLU A 11 19.79 -3.19 -25.16
N GLY A 12 19.06 -3.92 -24.31
CA GLY A 12 17.83 -3.41 -23.65
C GLY A 12 16.53 -3.73 -24.39
N LYS A 13 16.12 -5.01 -24.33
CA LYS A 13 15.18 -5.57 -25.30
C LYS A 13 13.73 -5.73 -24.83
N ASP A 14 12.83 -5.26 -25.70
CA ASP A 14 11.49 -5.74 -26.10
C ASP A 14 10.49 -6.28 -25.06
N SER A 15 9.52 -5.42 -24.74
CA SER A 15 8.15 -5.79 -24.42
C SER A 15 7.40 -6.17 -25.71
N PRO A 16 6.37 -7.04 -25.72
CA PRO A 16 5.56 -7.43 -26.92
C PRO A 16 4.80 -6.27 -27.62
N MET A 17 5.17 -5.03 -27.32
CA MET A 17 4.70 -3.79 -27.91
C MET A 17 5.84 -3.21 -28.75
N THR A 18 5.89 -3.61 -30.03
CA THR A 18 6.84 -3.05 -31.00
C THR A 18 6.56 -1.55 -31.19
N LEU A 19 7.59 -0.77 -31.53
CA LEU A 19 7.46 0.65 -31.87
C LEU A 19 6.37 0.89 -32.92
N GLU A 20 6.29 0.02 -33.93
CA GLU A 20 5.27 0.08 -34.98
C GLU A 20 3.83 -0.10 -34.44
N LYS A 21 3.64 -0.97 -33.44
CA LYS A 21 2.34 -1.21 -32.81
C LYS A 21 1.93 -0.02 -31.94
N ARG A 22 2.91 0.65 -31.33
CA ARG A 22 2.71 1.87 -30.55
C ARG A 22 2.35 3.05 -31.44
N GLU A 23 3.05 3.27 -32.55
CA GLU A 23 2.78 4.35 -33.51
C GLU A 23 1.39 4.22 -34.15
N LYS A 24 0.97 3.00 -34.50
CA LYS A 24 -0.39 2.74 -35.00
C LYS A 24 -1.46 3.11 -33.98
N LEU A 25 -1.26 2.79 -32.70
CA LEU A 25 -2.18 3.14 -31.63
C LEU A 25 -2.20 4.66 -31.37
N GLU A 26 -1.03 5.30 -31.32
CA GLU A 26 -0.94 6.76 -31.16
C GLU A 26 -1.58 7.51 -32.35
N SER A 27 -1.47 7.00 -33.59
CA SER A 27 -2.07 7.59 -34.79
C SER A 27 -3.60 7.60 -34.82
N ILE A 28 -4.24 6.71 -34.06
CA ILE A 28 -5.71 6.66 -33.90
C ILE A 28 -6.18 7.38 -32.62
N GLY A 29 -5.29 8.13 -31.97
CA GLY A 29 -5.59 8.85 -30.73
C GLY A 29 -5.70 7.94 -29.50
N PHE A 30 -5.13 6.73 -29.55
CA PHE A 30 -5.13 5.84 -28.38
C PHE A 30 -4.21 6.39 -27.30
N GLU A 31 -4.82 6.92 -26.24
CA GLU A 31 -4.09 7.50 -25.12
C GLU A 31 -3.66 6.40 -24.13
N PHE A 32 -2.36 6.12 -24.06
CA PHE A 32 -1.80 5.22 -23.05
C PHE A 32 -1.89 5.87 -21.66
N LYS A 33 -3.03 5.72 -20.99
CA LYS A 33 -3.19 6.17 -19.60
C LYS A 33 -2.22 5.39 -18.72
N ARG A 34 -1.17 6.07 -18.26
CA ARG A 34 -0.24 5.50 -17.27
C ARG A 34 -0.99 5.28 -15.97
N HIS A 35 -1.04 4.04 -15.51
CA HIS A 35 -1.52 3.75 -14.17
C HIS A 35 -0.57 4.41 -13.15
N PRO A 36 -1.09 5.11 -12.14
CA PRO A 36 -0.25 5.72 -11.12
C PRO A 36 0.56 4.66 -10.37
N SER A 37 1.80 5.03 -10.02
CA SER A 37 2.71 4.16 -9.28
C SER A 37 2.21 3.91 -7.86
N TRP A 38 2.80 2.91 -7.19
CA TRP A 38 2.52 2.64 -5.79
C TRP A 38 2.80 3.88 -4.91
N ASP A 39 3.91 4.57 -5.15
CA ASP A 39 4.28 5.77 -4.38
C ASP A 39 3.32 6.95 -4.62
N GLN A 40 2.79 7.10 -5.85
CA GLN A 40 1.77 8.10 -6.13
C GLN A 40 0.48 7.83 -5.35
N ARG A 41 0.02 6.57 -5.33
CA ARG A 41 -1.16 6.17 -4.54
C ARG A 41 -0.92 6.27 -3.03
N PHE A 42 0.29 5.99 -2.58
CA PHE A 42 0.67 6.21 -1.19
C PHE A 42 0.60 7.69 -0.82
N GLN A 43 1.10 8.58 -1.69
CA GLN A 43 1.02 10.03 -1.46
C GLN A 43 -0.44 10.52 -1.42
N GLU A 44 -1.29 10.04 -2.32
CA GLU A 44 -2.73 10.32 -2.27
C GLU A 44 -3.36 9.86 -0.94
N LEU A 45 -2.96 8.70 -0.41
CA LEU A 45 -3.43 8.22 0.89
C LEU A 45 -2.93 9.10 2.05
N VAL A 46 -1.69 9.59 2.00
CA VAL A 46 -1.16 10.57 2.96
C VAL A 46 -2.02 11.83 2.96
N ASP A 47 -2.37 12.34 1.78
CA ASP A 47 -3.18 13.55 1.66
C ASP A 47 -4.62 13.31 2.11
N PHE A 48 -5.20 12.15 1.80
CA PHE A 48 -6.48 11.72 2.38
C PHE A 48 -6.44 11.72 3.91
N LYS A 49 -5.37 11.17 4.52
CA LYS A 49 -5.21 11.16 5.97
C LYS A 49 -5.12 12.58 6.53
N LYS A 50 -4.43 13.51 5.87
CA LYS A 50 -4.36 14.92 6.33
C LYS A 50 -5.73 15.57 6.40
N ILE A 51 -6.62 15.26 5.44
CA ILE A 51 -7.96 15.82 5.36
C ILE A 51 -8.92 15.15 6.35
N HIS A 52 -8.88 13.82 6.46
CA HIS A 52 -9.87 13.03 7.22
C HIS A 52 -9.40 12.60 8.61
N GLY A 53 -8.12 12.80 8.93
CA GLY A 53 -7.49 12.36 10.18
C GLY A 53 -7.17 10.85 10.23
N HIS A 54 -7.55 10.07 9.22
CA HIS A 54 -7.34 8.62 9.17
C HIS A 54 -7.06 8.11 7.75
N ALA A 55 -6.40 6.95 7.63
CA ALA A 55 -6.13 6.27 6.35
C ALA A 55 -7.20 5.22 5.98
N ASN A 56 -8.34 5.21 6.69
CA ASN A 56 -9.46 4.28 6.44
C ASN A 56 -10.34 4.75 5.28
N VAL A 57 -9.88 4.51 4.06
CA VAL A 57 -10.62 4.86 2.83
C VAL A 57 -11.76 3.84 2.59
N PRO A 58 -13.02 4.30 2.40
CA PRO A 58 -14.11 3.43 1.97
C PRO A 58 -13.85 2.79 0.61
N ARG A 59 -14.28 1.53 0.41
CA ARG A 59 -14.00 0.78 -0.82
C ARG A 59 -14.50 1.48 -2.09
N GLY A 60 -15.62 2.18 -2.02
CA GLY A 60 -16.21 2.91 -3.16
C GLY A 60 -15.63 4.30 -3.41
N SER A 61 -14.69 4.76 -2.58
CA SER A 61 -14.06 6.07 -2.77
C SER A 61 -12.94 5.96 -3.79
N GLU A 62 -13.26 6.21 -5.06
CA GLU A 62 -12.24 6.33 -6.10
C GLU A 62 -11.37 7.58 -5.87
N PRO A 63 -10.06 7.54 -6.17
CA PRO A 63 -9.34 6.40 -6.74
C PRO A 63 -8.67 5.46 -5.71
N LEU A 64 -8.80 5.74 -4.41
CA LEU A 64 -8.01 5.11 -3.35
C LEU A 64 -8.64 3.84 -2.75
N GLY A 65 -9.97 3.69 -2.81
CA GLY A 65 -10.71 2.62 -2.14
C GLY A 65 -10.34 1.23 -2.65
N GLY A 66 -10.18 1.09 -3.97
CA GLY A 66 -9.68 -0.13 -4.60
C GLY A 66 -8.22 -0.42 -4.20
N TRP A 67 -7.38 0.62 -4.22
CA TRP A 67 -5.96 0.49 -3.88
C TRP A 67 -5.71 0.09 -2.41
N VAL A 68 -6.45 0.68 -1.46
CA VAL A 68 -6.44 0.33 -0.04
C VAL A 68 -6.90 -1.10 0.19
N SER A 69 -7.94 -1.52 -0.53
CA SER A 69 -8.43 -2.91 -0.46
C SER A 69 -7.38 -3.90 -0.94
N GLU A 70 -6.64 -3.54 -2.00
CA GLU A 70 -5.53 -4.33 -2.51
C GLU A 70 -4.38 -4.42 -1.49
N GLN A 71 -4.01 -3.32 -0.83
CA GLN A 71 -2.96 -3.34 0.21
C GLN A 71 -3.30 -4.32 1.35
N ARG A 72 -4.57 -4.34 1.79
CA ARG A 72 -5.05 -5.30 2.80
C ARG A 72 -5.02 -6.74 2.31
N ARG A 73 -5.31 -6.98 1.03
CA ARG A 73 -5.27 -8.31 0.41
C ARG A 73 -3.84 -8.85 0.32
N VAL A 74 -2.90 -8.05 -0.18
CA VAL A 74 -1.49 -8.47 -0.31
C VAL A 74 -0.83 -8.66 1.06
N PHE A 75 -1.22 -7.88 2.06
CA PHE A 75 -0.80 -8.11 3.44
C PHE A 75 -1.29 -9.46 3.98
N ARG A 76 -2.56 -9.82 3.75
CA ARG A 76 -3.08 -11.14 4.16
C ARG A 76 -2.32 -12.29 3.50
N LEU A 77 -2.02 -12.17 2.22
CA LEU A 77 -1.21 -13.18 1.52
C LEU A 77 0.17 -13.34 2.15
N LEU A 78 0.80 -12.22 2.55
CA LEU A 78 2.09 -12.25 3.25
C LEU A 78 1.99 -13.01 4.57
N GLU A 79 0.96 -12.74 5.38
CA GLU A 79 0.72 -13.42 6.66
C GLU A 79 0.43 -14.92 6.49
N GLU A 80 -0.24 -15.30 5.40
CA GLU A 80 -0.51 -16.69 5.04
C GLU A 80 0.72 -17.43 4.46
N GLY A 81 1.89 -16.77 4.40
CA GLY A 81 3.11 -17.32 3.79
C GLY A 81 3.04 -17.48 2.28
N LYS A 82 2.07 -16.83 1.63
CA LYS A 82 1.86 -16.88 0.17
C LYS A 82 2.66 -15.77 -0.52
N ARG A 83 2.83 -15.92 -1.83
CA ARG A 83 3.48 -14.88 -2.65
C ARG A 83 2.69 -13.58 -2.54
N SER A 84 3.37 -12.52 -2.11
CA SER A 84 2.83 -11.18 -1.95
C SER A 84 3.71 -10.16 -2.69
N SER A 85 3.09 -9.09 -3.19
CA SER A 85 3.78 -7.94 -3.77
C SER A 85 4.07 -6.83 -2.75
N LEU A 86 3.69 -7.07 -1.49
CA LEU A 86 3.98 -6.18 -0.36
C LEU A 86 5.42 -6.43 0.12
N THR A 87 6.31 -5.51 -0.24
CA THR A 87 7.69 -5.50 0.28
C THR A 87 7.72 -4.91 1.69
N ASN A 88 8.79 -5.16 2.43
CA ASN A 88 9.00 -4.58 3.76
C ASN A 88 8.93 -3.04 3.71
N ASP A 89 9.58 -2.40 2.74
CA ASP A 89 9.54 -0.95 2.56
C ASP A 89 8.11 -0.40 2.37
N LYS A 90 7.27 -1.10 1.60
CA LYS A 90 5.87 -0.70 1.38
C LYS A 90 5.04 -0.87 2.64
N ARG A 91 5.30 -1.94 3.39
CA ARG A 91 4.68 -2.20 4.69
C ARG A 91 5.05 -1.10 5.68
N GLU A 92 6.32 -0.81 5.86
CA GLU A 92 6.83 0.23 6.76
C GLU A 92 6.27 1.61 6.41
N LYS A 93 6.19 1.95 5.12
CA LYS A 93 5.56 3.21 4.67
C LYS A 93 4.08 3.28 5.09
N LEU A 94 3.31 2.21 4.91
CA LEU A 94 1.90 2.16 5.32
C LEU A 94 1.76 2.21 6.85
N GLU A 95 2.61 1.50 7.59
CA GLU A 95 2.63 1.53 9.07
C GLU A 95 2.99 2.91 9.60
N SER A 96 3.92 3.63 8.96
CA SER A 96 4.33 4.99 9.36
C SER A 96 3.18 6.01 9.33
N ILE A 97 2.15 5.75 8.52
CA ILE A 97 0.95 6.59 8.45
C ILE A 97 -0.21 6.03 9.27
N GLY A 98 0.01 4.98 10.08
CA GLY A 98 -1.02 4.35 10.91
C GLY A 98 -2.07 3.61 10.08
N PHE A 99 -1.68 3.03 8.95
CA PHE A 99 -2.59 2.27 8.10
C PHE A 99 -2.98 0.94 8.75
N GLU A 100 -4.28 0.73 8.98
CA GLU A 100 -4.79 -0.51 9.55
C GLU A 100 -5.00 -1.58 8.45
N PHE A 101 -4.09 -2.57 8.40
CA PHE A 101 -4.17 -3.70 7.47
C PHE A 101 -5.26 -4.71 7.83
N LYS A 102 -5.44 -4.98 9.12
CA LYS A 102 -6.48 -5.87 9.66
C LYS A 102 -7.67 -5.03 10.10
N ARG A 103 -8.89 -5.39 9.68
CA ARG A 103 -10.10 -4.87 10.35
C ARG A 103 -10.10 -5.48 11.75
N ARG A 104 -10.01 -4.64 12.78
CA ARG A 104 -10.00 -5.11 14.17
C ARG A 104 -11.23 -6.01 14.41
N PRO A 105 -11.08 -7.15 15.10
CA PRO A 105 -12.23 -7.90 15.60
C PRO A 105 -13.11 -6.95 16.42
N SER A 106 -14.44 -7.12 16.34
CA SER A 106 -15.36 -6.46 17.25
C SER A 106 -14.87 -6.65 18.69
N LEU A 107 -14.72 -5.56 19.45
CA LEU A 107 -14.14 -5.52 20.78
C LEU A 107 -14.77 -6.58 21.70
N THR A 108 -14.05 -7.69 21.93
CA THR A 108 -14.28 -8.54 23.09
C THR A 108 -13.44 -8.01 24.26
N SER A 109 -13.90 -8.26 25.49
CA SER A 109 -13.35 -7.73 26.75
C SER A 109 -11.82 -7.87 26.88
N THR A 110 -11.23 -8.91 26.31
CA THR A 110 -9.80 -9.22 26.41
C THR A 110 -8.88 -8.16 25.77
N HIS A 111 -9.37 -7.42 24.77
CA HIS A 111 -8.56 -6.38 24.12
C HIS A 111 -8.51 -5.04 24.88
N TRP A 112 -9.39 -4.84 25.87
CA TRP A 112 -9.43 -3.61 26.65
C TRP A 112 -8.23 -3.49 27.60
N ASP A 113 -7.89 -4.57 28.29
CA ASP A 113 -6.81 -4.55 29.30
C ASP A 113 -5.44 -4.33 28.66
N GLN A 114 -5.20 -4.92 27.49
CA GLN A 114 -3.98 -4.66 26.71
C GLN A 114 -3.89 -3.19 26.26
N ARG A 115 -5.01 -2.60 25.87
CA ARG A 115 -5.09 -1.18 25.48
C ARG A 115 -4.89 -0.25 26.65
N PHE A 116 -5.41 -0.60 27.82
CA PHE A 116 -5.18 0.17 29.03
C PHE A 116 -3.69 0.19 29.38
N GLN A 117 -3.00 -0.93 29.26
CA GLN A 117 -1.56 -1.00 29.52
C GLN A 117 -0.74 -0.16 28.53
N GLU A 118 -1.06 -0.20 27.23
CA GLU A 118 -0.44 0.68 26.22
C GLU A 118 -0.63 2.17 26.55
N VAL A 119 -1.82 2.55 27.04
CA VAL A 119 -2.12 3.93 27.44
C VAL A 119 -1.33 4.37 28.67
N VAL A 120 -1.17 3.46 29.63
CA VAL A 120 -0.33 3.71 30.81
C VAL A 120 1.11 3.96 30.40
N ASP A 121 1.67 3.16 29.50
CA ASP A 121 3.08 3.29 29.10
C ASP A 121 3.31 4.47 28.17
N PHE A 122 2.37 4.79 27.28
CA PHE A 122 2.41 6.01 26.48
C PHE A 122 2.32 7.27 27.34
N LYS A 123 1.47 7.28 28.36
CA LYS A 123 1.37 8.41 29.30
C LYS A 123 2.68 8.62 30.07
N LYS A 124 3.39 7.54 30.43
CA LYS A 124 4.72 7.63 31.07
C LYS A 124 5.76 8.23 30.13
N MET A 125 5.74 7.88 28.84
CA MET A 125 6.73 8.35 27.86
C MET A 125 6.47 9.77 27.35
N HIS A 126 5.20 10.17 27.19
CA HIS A 126 4.81 11.42 26.51
C HIS A 126 4.06 12.42 27.40
N GLY A 127 3.83 12.09 28.67
CA GLY A 127 3.18 12.98 29.65
C GLY A 127 1.66 13.16 29.47
N HIS A 128 1.06 12.56 28.44
CA HIS A 128 -0.38 12.62 28.20
C HIS A 128 -0.96 11.28 27.75
N ALA A 129 -2.24 11.05 28.07
CA ALA A 129 -2.96 9.81 27.76
C ALA A 129 -3.67 9.82 26.39
N ASN A 130 -3.38 10.81 25.53
CA ASN A 130 -3.85 10.83 24.15
C ASN A 130 -3.08 9.82 23.30
N VAL A 131 -3.37 8.55 23.51
CA VAL A 131 -2.88 7.47 22.64
C VAL A 131 -3.59 7.57 21.31
N PRO A 132 -2.86 7.73 20.19
CA PRO A 132 -3.47 7.72 18.86
C PRO A 132 -4.24 6.42 18.65
N ARG A 133 -5.52 6.48 18.24
CA ARG A 133 -6.29 5.28 17.86
C ARG A 133 -5.60 4.63 16.66
N GLY A 134 -4.79 3.62 16.94
CA GLY A 134 -3.91 3.00 15.95
C GLY A 134 -2.55 2.52 16.49
N SER A 135 -2.13 2.85 17.71
CA SER A 135 -0.90 2.27 18.28
C SER A 135 -1.03 0.75 18.38
N GLU A 136 -0.03 -0.02 17.97
CA GLU A 136 0.05 -1.45 18.29
C GLU A 136 0.53 -1.64 19.74
N PRO A 137 0.28 -2.82 20.36
CA PRO A 137 0.79 -3.12 21.68
C PRO A 137 2.30 -3.23 21.67
N LEU A 138 2.96 -2.50 22.55
CA LEU A 138 4.33 -2.84 22.95
C LEU A 138 4.21 -3.99 23.96
N GLY A 139 4.49 -5.22 23.51
CA GLY A 139 4.53 -6.43 24.36
C GLY A 139 3.57 -7.51 23.90
#